data_AF-A0A2N6BJJ5-F1
#
_entry.id   AF-A0A2N6BJJ5-F1
#
_cell.length_a   1.000
_cell.length_b   1.000
_cell.length_c   1.000
_cell.angle_alpha   90.00
_cell.angle_beta   90.00
_cell.angle_gamma   90.00
#
_symmetry.space_group_name_H-M   'P 1'
#
loop_
_entity.id
_entity.type
_entity.pdbx_description
1 polymer ?
#
loop_
_entity_poly.entity_id
_entity_poly.type
_entity_poly.pdbx_seq_one_letter_code
_entity_poly.pdbx_strand_id
1 'polypeptide(L)' 'MSTQTVRPPAVAGLFYPGEPSALAGQIGRLLENVEDLIAAPKALIVPHAGYIYSGPVAASAMAQLRPHRG' A
#
# COMPACT_ATOMS: atom_id res chain seq x y z
N MET A 1 28.46 -19.91 -4.17
CA MET A 1 27.15 -19.69 -3.54
C MET A 1 26.78 -18.24 -3.78
N SER A 2 25.79 -17.97 -4.64
CA SER A 2 25.47 -16.61 -5.07
C SER A 2 24.69 -15.88 -3.99
N THR A 3 25.28 -14.84 -3.42
CA THR A 3 24.64 -13.91 -2.47
C THR A 3 23.65 -13.01 -3.23
N GLN A 4 22.40 -13.43 -3.37
CA GLN A 4 21.36 -12.56 -3.90
C GLN A 4 20.75 -11.75 -2.75
N THR A 5 21.19 -10.49 -2.62
CA THR A 5 20.79 -9.56 -1.53
C THR A 5 19.43 -8.89 -1.75
N VAL A 6 18.79 -9.11 -2.90
CA VAL A 6 17.53 -8.47 -3.29
C VAL A 6 16.49 -9.55 -3.61
N ARG A 7 15.34 -9.50 -2.92
CA ARG A 7 14.18 -10.35 -3.22
C ARG A 7 13.27 -9.64 -4.23
N PRO A 8 13.04 -10.19 -5.43
CA PRO A 8 12.11 -9.60 -6.39
C PRO A 8 10.65 -9.73 -5.90
N PRO A 9 9.74 -8.84 -6.35
CA PRO A 9 8.33 -8.93 -6.01
C PRO A 9 7.69 -10.17 -6.64
N ALA A 10 7.14 -11.05 -5.81
CA ALA A 10 6.59 -12.34 -6.25
C ALA A 10 5.19 -12.25 -6.91
N VAL A 11 4.46 -11.14 -6.72
CA VAL A 11 3.06 -10.99 -7.14
C VAL A 11 2.78 -9.68 -7.91
N ALA A 12 3.82 -8.97 -8.34
CA ALA A 12 3.68 -7.82 -9.22
C ALA A 12 3.08 -8.27 -10.56
N GLY A 13 2.07 -7.54 -11.04
CA GLY A 13 1.27 -7.92 -12.22
C GLY A 13 0.13 -8.91 -11.92
N LEU A 14 0.07 -9.49 -10.71
CA LEU A 14 -1.01 -10.39 -10.28
C LEU A 14 -1.91 -9.72 -9.24
N PHE A 15 -1.33 -9.24 -8.14
CA PHE A 15 -2.10 -8.65 -7.03
C PHE A 15 -2.20 -7.13 -7.14
N TYR A 16 -1.26 -6.51 -7.83
CA TYR A 16 -1.17 -5.08 -8.07
C TYR A 16 -0.46 -4.85 -9.41
N PRO A 17 -0.58 -3.65 -10.02
CA PRO A 17 0.07 -3.36 -11.29
C PRO A 17 1.58 -3.63 -11.25
N GLY A 18 2.10 -4.37 -12.24
CA GLY A 18 3.53 -4.65 -12.35
C GLY A 18 4.35 -3.46 -12.85
N GLU A 19 3.70 -2.50 -13.51
CA GLU A 19 4.34 -1.28 -14.00
C GLU A 19 4.34 -0.21 -12.88
N PRO A 20 5.50 0.39 -12.56
CA PRO A 20 5.62 1.33 -11.44
C PRO A 20 4.71 2.56 -11.50
N SER A 21 4.53 3.18 -12.67
CA SER A 21 3.72 4.40 -12.82
C SER A 21 2.24 4.11 -12.62
N ALA A 22 1.75 2.97 -13.11
CA ALA A 22 0.40 2.47 -12.92
C ALA A 22 0.13 2.12 -11.46
N LEU A 23 1.11 1.49 -10.79
CA LEU A 23 1.05 1.22 -9.35
C LEU A 23 0.96 2.52 -8.56
N ALA A 24 1.80 3.50 -8.85
CA ALA A 24 1.80 4.80 -8.18
C ALA A 24 0.48 5.55 -8.39
N GLY A 25 -0.04 5.59 -9.63
CA GLY A 25 -1.33 6.20 -9.93
C GLY A 25 -2.50 5.49 -9.22
N GLN A 26 -2.47 4.16 -9.13
CA GLN A 26 -3.48 3.41 -8.39
C GLN A 26 -3.43 3.69 -6.89
N ILE A 27 -2.24 3.73 -6.30
CA ILE A 27 -2.07 4.08 -4.88
C ILE A 27 -2.54 5.51 -4.60
N GLY A 28 -2.21 6.46 -5.48
CA GLY A 28 -2.67 7.86 -5.39
C GLY A 28 -4.20 7.94 -5.29
N ARG A 29 -4.91 7.34 -6.26
CA ARG A 29 -6.38 7.30 -6.26
C ARG A 29 -6.97 6.66 -5.02
N LEU A 30 -6.35 5.59 -4.51
CA LEU A 30 -6.83 4.91 -3.30
C LEU A 30 -6.68 5.80 -2.04
N LEU A 31 -5.70 6.71 -2.01
CA LEU A 31 -5.42 7.58 -0.87
C LEU A 31 -6.12 8.96 -0.94
N GLU A 32 -6.74 9.33 -2.06
CA GLU A 32 -7.30 10.67 -2.29
C GLU A 32 -8.48 11.03 -1.37
N ASN A 33 -9.33 10.05 -1.00
CA ASN A 33 -10.59 10.30 -0.29
C ASN A 33 -10.68 9.48 1.01
N VAL A 34 -9.64 9.56 1.84
CA VAL A 34 -9.62 8.91 3.16
C VAL A 34 -9.79 9.96 4.25
N GLU A 35 -10.69 9.69 5.20
CA GLU A 35 -10.86 10.51 6.40
C GLU A 35 -9.64 10.38 7.32
N ASP A 36 -9.16 11.49 7.85
CA ASP A 36 -8.07 11.49 8.84
C ASP A 36 -8.60 11.09 10.22
N LEU A 37 -7.87 10.21 10.90
CA LEU A 37 -8.09 9.86 12.30
C LEU A 37 -7.40 10.88 13.22
N ILE A 38 -7.98 11.05 14.40
CA ILE A 38 -7.56 12.06 15.39
C ILE A 38 -6.21 11.70 16.06
N ALA A 39 -5.80 10.43 16.05
CA ALA A 39 -4.62 9.96 16.77
C ALA A 39 -3.73 9.03 15.95
N ALA A 40 -2.41 9.16 16.16
CA ALA A 40 -1.39 8.33 15.55
C ALA A 40 -1.55 6.86 15.98
N PRO A 41 -1.78 5.92 15.05
CA PRO A 41 -1.86 4.51 15.40
C PRO A 41 -0.46 3.98 15.75
N LYS A 42 -0.36 3.23 16.85
CA LYS A 42 0.87 2.45 17.17
C LYS A 42 1.07 1.26 16.24
N ALA A 43 -0.01 0.72 15.68
CA ALA A 43 -0.01 -0.40 14.76
C ALA A 43 -1.21 -0.31 13.80
N LEU A 44 -1.08 -0.87 12.61
CA LEU A 44 -2.13 -1.00 11.61
C LEU A 44 -2.37 -2.48 11.28
N ILE A 45 -3.64 -2.86 11.11
CA ILE A 45 -4.04 -4.16 10.57
C ILE A 45 -4.68 -3.90 9.22
N VAL A 46 -4.16 -4.55 8.17
CA VAL A 46 -4.62 -4.32 6.79
C VAL A 46 -4.86 -5.66 6.06
N PRO A 47 -5.84 -5.72 5.14
CA PRO A 47 -6.03 -6.87 4.28
C PRO A 47 -4.90 -7.00 3.25
N HIS A 48 -4.66 -8.22 2.75
CA HIS A 48 -3.54 -8.52 1.84
C HIS A 48 -3.97 -9.20 0.51
N ALA A 49 -5.25 -9.16 0.16
CA ALA A 49 -5.71 -9.61 -1.16
C ALA A 49 -5.23 -8.66 -2.26
N GLY A 50 -5.45 -9.00 -3.53
CA GLY A 50 -5.17 -8.09 -4.64
C GLY A 50 -5.84 -6.72 -4.48
N TYR A 51 -5.18 -5.66 -4.93
CA TYR A 51 -5.59 -4.27 -4.68
C TYR A 51 -6.99 -3.93 -5.21
N ILE A 52 -7.48 -4.66 -6.21
CA ILE A 52 -8.85 -4.49 -6.70
C ILE A 52 -9.92 -4.86 -5.65
N TYR A 53 -9.56 -5.73 -4.69
CA TYR A 53 -10.44 -6.21 -3.62
C TYR A 53 -10.15 -5.52 -2.29
N SER A 54 -8.87 -5.39 -1.95
CA SER A 54 -8.41 -4.95 -0.62
C SER A 54 -7.94 -3.50 -0.57
N GLY A 55 -7.64 -2.90 -1.73
CA GLY A 55 -6.95 -1.62 -1.85
C GLY A 55 -7.65 -0.48 -1.09
N PRO A 56 -8.96 -0.27 -1.25
CA PRO A 56 -9.67 0.79 -0.55
C PRO A 56 -9.61 0.66 0.98
N VAL A 57 -9.71 -0.57 1.50
CA VAL A 57 -9.65 -0.85 2.95
C VAL A 57 -8.23 -0.71 3.48
N ALA A 58 -7.21 -1.16 2.74
CA ALA A 58 -5.83 -0.94 3.12
C ALA A 58 -5.48 0.56 3.12
N ALA A 59 -5.97 1.31 2.14
CA ALA A 59 -5.74 2.75 2.04
C ALA A 59 -6.36 3.54 3.19
N SER A 60 -7.56 3.16 3.66
CA SER A 60 -8.20 3.82 4.80
C SER A 60 -7.35 3.80 6.08
N ALA A 61 -6.61 2.70 6.30
CA ALA A 61 -5.66 2.55 7.39
C ALA A 61 -4.30 3.22 7.11
N MET A 62 -3.76 3.06 5.89
CA MET A 62 -2.42 3.57 5.56
C MET A 62 -2.37 5.11 5.48
N ALA A 63 -3.46 5.77 5.07
CA ALA A 63 -3.51 7.23 5.01
C ALA A 63 -3.28 7.89 6.38
N GLN A 64 -3.58 7.19 7.48
CA GLN A 64 -3.41 7.66 8.85
C GLN A 64 -1.95 7.90 9.24
N LEU A 65 -1.01 7.38 8.46
CA LEU A 65 0.41 7.63 8.67
C LEU A 65 0.88 8.96 8.05
N ARG A 66 0.07 9.62 7.19
CA ARG A 66 0.45 10.87 6.49
C ARG A 66 0.94 11.97 7.44
N PRO A 67 0.28 12.28 8.57
CA PRO A 67 0.73 13.31 9.50
C PRO A 67 1.99 12.92 10.31
N HIS A 68 2.41 11.66 10.22
CA HIS A 68 3.49 11.07 11.02
C HIS A 68 4.67 10.59 10.17
N ARG A 69 4.75 11.04 8.91
CA ARG A 69 5.90 10.78 8.04
C ARG A 69 7.05 11.69 8.49
N GLY A 70 8.20 11.10 8.81
CA GLY A 70 9.44 11.81 9.12
C GLY A 70 10.11 12.45 7.91
#